data_AF-A0A7V5APU8-F1
#
_entry.id   AF-A0A7V5APU8-F1
#
_cell.length_a   1.000
_cell.length_b   1.000
_cell.length_c   1.000
_cell.angle_alpha   90.00
_cell.angle_beta   90.00
_cell.angle_gamma   90.00
#
_symmetry.space_group_name_H-M   'P 1'
#
loop_
_entity.id
_entity.type
_entity.pdbx_description
1 polymer ?
#
loop_
_entity_poly.entity_id
_entity_poly.type
_entity_poly.pdbx_seq_one_letter_code
_entity_poly.pdbx_strand_id
1 'polypeptide(L)'
;MKVVTVSQMRDLDHRAQAECSIPEMILMENAGFAACQVLSRYMGVRGRRYAVFCGPGNNGGDGLVVARHLHAMGAEVQVFLVLGEEKFKGAARANLEMVKKIPIKINLKPAPSIVKKEIAPCHIIVDALLGIGVDREIAGPLGDVIEVINESEKKVLSLDIPSGVNGDNGAIMGKAVKADFTVTFGLPKVGNLLYPGYNQGGELRVSFLSMPPSLLEDPSLLIEVNDYVKLPPRPADAHKGMFGKALFIAGSSFYYGAPFFSSYSFLRAGGGYAYLAAPQSVIGVVAQKGAEVVFLPQEETAAGNIALRNIPRLLTTLEKVD
;
A
#
# COMPACT_ATOMS: atom_id res chain seq x y z
N MET A 1 -1.26 -6.03 -9.93
CA MET A 1 -0.16 -5.03 -9.99
C MET A 1 0.99 -5.46 -9.07
N LYS A 2 2.25 -5.41 -9.50
CA LYS A 2 3.43 -5.77 -8.69
C LYS A 2 3.66 -4.83 -7.49
N VAL A 3 4.29 -5.34 -6.44
CA VAL A 3 4.70 -4.64 -5.22
C VAL A 3 6.17 -4.95 -4.97
N VAL A 4 6.95 -3.97 -4.51
CA VAL A 4 8.41 -4.09 -4.42
C VAL A 4 8.95 -3.80 -3.03
N THR A 5 10.08 -4.41 -2.70
CA THR A 5 10.95 -3.95 -1.61
C THR A 5 11.68 -2.68 -2.02
N VAL A 6 12.29 -1.99 -1.05
CA VAL A 6 13.16 -0.82 -1.28
C VAL A 6 14.32 -1.19 -2.20
N SER A 7 14.93 -2.35 -1.99
CA SER A 7 16.04 -2.82 -2.83
C SER A 7 15.59 -3.10 -4.27
N GLN A 8 14.43 -3.72 -4.47
CA GLN A 8 13.86 -3.97 -5.79
C GLN A 8 13.51 -2.67 -6.51
N MET A 9 12.92 -1.68 -5.83
CA MET A 9 12.62 -0.39 -6.46
C MET A 9 13.91 0.34 -6.89
N ARG A 10 14.95 0.34 -6.05
CA ARG A 10 16.26 0.92 -6.42
C ARG A 10 16.89 0.22 -7.61
N ASP A 11 16.74 -1.10 -7.71
CA ASP A 11 17.19 -1.85 -8.87
C ASP A 11 16.41 -1.46 -10.13
N LEU A 12 15.08 -1.32 -10.05
CA LEU A 12 14.26 -0.83 -11.17
C LEU A 12 14.66 0.58 -11.61
N ASP A 13 14.95 1.50 -10.69
CA ASP A 13 15.47 2.84 -11.00
C ASP A 13 16.82 2.78 -11.73
N HIS A 14 17.70 1.87 -11.31
CA HIS A 14 18.99 1.64 -11.95
C HIS A 14 18.84 1.03 -13.35
N ARG A 15 17.97 0.04 -13.51
CA ARG A 15 17.66 -0.61 -14.79
C ARG A 15 16.97 0.34 -15.76
N ALA A 16 16.09 1.21 -15.30
CA ALA A 16 15.50 2.25 -16.13
C ALA A 16 16.58 3.18 -16.74
N GLN A 17 17.63 3.49 -15.98
CA GLN A 17 18.77 4.25 -16.48
C GLN A 17 19.66 3.43 -17.41
N ALA A 18 20.03 2.21 -17.02
CA ALA A 18 20.99 1.38 -17.74
C ALA A 18 20.42 0.74 -19.01
N GLU A 19 19.20 0.20 -18.95
CA GLU A 19 18.57 -0.56 -20.02
C GLU A 19 17.69 0.33 -20.92
N CYS A 20 17.02 1.32 -20.33
CA CYS A 20 16.09 2.20 -21.07
C CYS A 20 16.64 3.61 -21.33
N SER A 21 17.86 3.92 -20.86
CA SER A 21 18.47 5.25 -20.99
C SER A 21 17.59 6.39 -20.49
N ILE A 22 16.74 6.14 -19.47
CA ILE A 22 15.89 7.15 -18.84
C ILE A 22 16.69 7.78 -17.69
N PRO A 23 17.17 9.03 -17.82
CA PRO A 23 18.01 9.63 -16.78
C PRO A 23 17.25 9.85 -15.46
N GLU A 24 17.96 9.79 -14.33
CA GLU A 24 17.39 10.07 -12.99
C GLU A 24 16.62 11.40 -12.96
N MET A 25 17.13 12.44 -13.64
CA MET A 25 16.45 13.74 -13.73
C MET A 25 15.08 13.66 -14.40
N ILE A 26 14.88 12.78 -15.38
CA ILE A 26 13.59 12.58 -16.05
C ILE A 26 12.64 11.78 -15.16
N LEU A 27 13.13 10.75 -14.45
CA LEU A 27 12.34 10.04 -13.45
C LEU A 27 11.82 11.01 -12.37
N MET A 28 12.70 11.86 -11.84
CA MET A 28 12.38 12.88 -10.84
C MET A 28 11.39 13.93 -11.36
N GLU A 29 11.57 14.42 -12.60
CA GLU A 29 10.63 15.36 -13.23
C GLU A 29 9.23 14.73 -13.40
N ASN A 30 9.16 13.46 -13.82
CA ASN A 30 7.92 12.72 -13.95
C ASN A 30 7.24 12.45 -12.59
N ALA A 31 8.03 12.15 -11.55
CA ALA A 31 7.56 11.94 -10.19
C ALA A 31 6.84 13.20 -9.66
N GLY A 32 7.54 14.34 -9.67
CA GLY A 32 6.98 15.60 -9.20
C GLY A 32 5.81 16.08 -10.05
N PHE A 33 5.85 15.90 -11.38
CA PHE A 33 4.72 16.25 -12.24
C PHE A 33 3.48 15.39 -11.96
N ALA A 34 3.63 14.09 -11.75
CA ALA A 34 2.52 13.21 -11.40
C ALA A 34 1.85 13.62 -10.07
N ALA A 35 2.65 14.02 -9.07
CA ALA A 35 2.12 14.59 -7.84
C ALA A 35 1.33 15.88 -8.08
N CYS A 36 1.82 16.78 -8.94
CA CYS A 36 1.08 17.99 -9.34
C CYS A 36 -0.25 17.68 -10.03
N GLN A 37 -0.32 16.61 -10.85
CA GLN A 37 -1.58 16.19 -11.47
C GLN A 37 -2.61 15.74 -10.44
N VAL A 38 -2.19 15.00 -9.41
CA VAL A 38 -3.07 14.60 -8.30
C VAL A 38 -3.58 15.83 -7.56
N LEU A 39 -2.69 16.76 -7.21
CA LEU A 39 -3.06 18.02 -6.55
C LEU A 39 -4.03 18.87 -7.39
N SER A 40 -3.80 18.94 -8.70
CA SER A 40 -4.65 19.67 -9.65
C SER A 40 -6.05 19.08 -9.73
N ARG A 41 -6.17 17.75 -9.81
CA ARG A 41 -7.47 17.05 -9.82
C ARG A 41 -8.20 17.18 -8.48
N TYR A 42 -7.47 17.25 -7.38
CA TYR A 42 -8.06 17.30 -6.04
C TYR A 42 -8.75 18.64 -5.77
N MET A 43 -8.10 19.79 -6.02
CA MET A 43 -8.68 21.10 -5.66
C MET A 43 -8.31 22.28 -6.57
N GLY A 44 -7.71 22.00 -7.72
CA GLY A 44 -7.07 23.01 -8.57
C GLY A 44 -5.82 23.60 -7.92
N VAL A 45 -4.98 24.27 -8.72
CA VAL A 45 -3.66 24.75 -8.28
C VAL A 45 -3.58 26.28 -8.20
N ARG A 46 -4.14 26.99 -9.18
CA ARG A 46 -4.02 28.45 -9.28
C ARG A 46 -4.60 29.17 -8.05
N GLY A 47 -3.84 30.09 -7.49
CA GLY A 47 -4.22 30.86 -6.29
C GLY A 47 -4.25 30.06 -4.99
N ARG A 48 -3.80 28.80 -5.00
CA ARG A 48 -3.64 28.00 -3.78
C ARG A 48 -2.25 28.18 -3.18
N ARG A 49 -2.15 27.90 -1.89
CA ARG A 49 -0.91 28.03 -1.08
C ARG A 49 -0.42 26.66 -0.66
N TYR A 50 0.83 26.36 -0.99
CA TYR A 50 1.48 25.08 -0.70
C TYR A 50 2.74 25.26 0.15
N ALA A 51 2.89 24.40 1.15
CA ALA A 51 4.14 24.22 1.88
C ALA A 51 4.77 22.90 1.45
N VAL A 52 5.95 22.95 0.84
CA VAL A 52 6.67 21.76 0.37
C VAL A 52 7.88 21.53 1.26
N PHE A 53 7.92 20.39 1.94
CA PHE A 53 8.99 20.02 2.84
C PHE A 53 9.95 19.05 2.16
N CYS A 54 11.18 19.47 1.92
CA CYS A 54 12.15 18.67 1.17
C CYS A 54 13.30 18.21 2.08
N GLY A 55 13.62 16.91 2.03
CA GLY A 55 14.89 16.38 2.51
C GLY A 55 15.98 16.41 1.45
N PRO A 56 17.23 16.08 1.80
CA PRO A 56 18.37 16.20 0.89
C PRO A 56 18.49 15.08 -0.15
N GLY A 57 17.67 14.01 -0.03
CA GLY A 57 17.68 12.87 -0.95
C GLY A 57 16.75 13.06 -2.15
N ASN A 58 16.59 11.99 -2.94
CA ASN A 58 15.79 12.01 -4.17
C ASN A 58 14.33 12.43 -3.92
N ASN A 59 13.70 11.97 -2.83
CA ASN A 59 12.33 12.37 -2.51
C ASN A 59 12.18 13.89 -2.37
N GLY A 60 13.16 14.56 -1.74
CA GLY A 60 13.14 16.02 -1.65
C GLY A 60 13.44 16.71 -2.99
N GLY A 61 14.19 16.05 -3.88
CA GLY A 61 14.29 16.42 -5.28
C GLY A 61 12.94 16.41 -6.00
N ASP A 62 12.13 15.36 -5.82
CA ASP A 62 10.76 15.27 -6.32
C ASP A 62 9.90 16.41 -5.75
N GLY A 63 10.04 16.72 -4.46
CA GLY A 63 9.41 17.87 -3.83
C GLY A 63 9.80 19.21 -4.48
N LEU A 64 11.07 19.40 -4.82
CA LEU A 64 11.53 20.61 -5.52
C LEU A 64 10.94 20.72 -6.92
N VAL A 65 10.79 19.61 -7.64
CA VAL A 65 10.04 19.55 -8.90
C VAL A 65 8.59 19.96 -8.67
N VAL A 66 7.90 19.38 -7.68
CA VAL A 66 6.53 19.75 -7.31
C VAL A 66 6.41 21.25 -7.07
N ALA A 67 7.33 21.84 -6.29
CA ALA A 67 7.32 23.26 -5.99
C ALA A 67 7.41 24.12 -7.26
N ARG A 68 8.29 23.73 -8.18
CA ARG A 68 8.51 24.41 -9.47
C ARG A 68 7.27 24.36 -10.36
N HIS A 69 6.66 23.19 -10.49
CA HIS A 69 5.46 22.97 -11.31
C HIS A 69 4.23 23.67 -10.74
N LEU A 70 3.98 23.55 -9.44
CA LEU A 70 2.85 24.25 -8.80
C LEU A 70 2.97 25.76 -8.96
N HIS A 71 4.18 26.31 -8.81
CA HIS A 71 4.42 27.74 -9.04
C HIS A 71 4.13 28.13 -10.50
N ALA A 72 4.61 27.35 -11.48
CA ALA A 72 4.33 27.58 -12.90
C ALA A 72 2.83 27.50 -13.23
N MET A 73 2.06 26.70 -12.48
CA MET A 73 0.60 26.60 -12.58
C MET A 73 -0.15 27.73 -11.85
N GLY A 74 0.57 28.70 -11.28
CA GLY A 74 0.02 29.90 -10.64
C GLY A 74 -0.34 29.73 -9.16
N ALA A 75 0.29 28.78 -8.47
CA ALA A 75 0.20 28.67 -7.02
C ALA A 75 1.23 29.52 -6.29
N GLU A 76 0.91 29.89 -5.06
CA GLU A 76 1.84 30.43 -4.08
C GLU A 76 2.52 29.26 -3.36
N VAL A 77 3.85 29.15 -3.52
CA VAL A 77 4.61 28.02 -3.00
C VAL A 77 5.73 28.51 -2.09
N GLN A 78 5.93 27.80 -0.99
CA GLN A 78 7.11 27.92 -0.16
C GLN A 78 7.73 26.55 0.08
N VAL A 79 9.06 26.52 0.11
CA VAL A 79 9.86 25.32 0.32
C VAL A 79 10.55 25.39 1.67
N PHE A 80 10.55 24.29 2.40
CA PHE A 80 11.25 24.13 3.66
C PHE A 80 12.35 23.08 3.51
N LEU A 81 13.60 23.49 3.64
CA LEU A 81 14.76 22.58 3.67
C LEU A 81 15.14 22.33 5.13
N VAL A 82 14.50 21.33 5.75
CA VAL A 82 14.58 21.07 7.20
C VAL A 82 16.01 20.80 7.66
N LEU A 83 16.79 20.08 6.84
CA LEU A 83 18.18 19.74 7.12
C LEU A 83 19.20 20.71 6.48
N GLY A 84 18.74 21.78 5.84
CA GLY A 84 19.57 22.67 5.04
C GLY A 84 19.79 22.19 3.60
N GLU A 85 20.62 22.90 2.87
CA GLU A 85 20.88 22.68 1.44
C GLU A 85 22.19 21.94 1.12
N GLU A 86 23.05 21.76 2.12
CA GLU A 86 24.45 21.33 1.94
C GLU A 86 24.55 19.86 1.53
N LYS A 87 23.54 19.06 1.86
CA LYS A 87 23.52 17.61 1.61
C LYS A 87 22.85 17.20 0.30
N PHE A 88 22.23 18.13 -0.42
CA PHE A 88 21.62 17.85 -1.73
C PHE A 88 22.72 17.49 -2.76
N LYS A 89 22.51 16.42 -3.51
CA LYS A 89 23.43 15.93 -4.56
C LYS A 89 22.65 15.51 -5.81
N GLY A 90 23.37 15.23 -6.91
CA GLY A 90 22.79 14.66 -8.13
C GLY A 90 21.62 15.47 -8.70
N ALA A 91 20.58 14.76 -9.15
CA ALA A 91 19.36 15.38 -9.68
C ALA A 91 18.64 16.28 -8.66
N ALA A 92 18.64 15.91 -7.37
CA ALA A 92 18.01 16.72 -6.32
C ALA A 92 18.72 18.08 -6.15
N ARG A 93 20.05 18.11 -6.22
CA ARG A 93 20.82 19.38 -6.20
C ARG A 93 20.52 20.24 -7.42
N ALA A 94 20.45 19.64 -8.61
CA ALA A 94 20.12 20.39 -9.82
C ALA A 94 18.74 21.05 -9.72
N ASN A 95 17.73 20.34 -9.21
CA ASN A 95 16.40 20.91 -8.96
C ASN A 95 16.42 22.02 -7.90
N LEU A 96 17.24 21.90 -6.85
CA LEU A 96 17.39 22.97 -5.86
C LEU A 96 17.94 24.25 -6.50
N GLU A 97 18.97 24.13 -7.34
CA GLU A 97 19.55 25.27 -8.06
C GLU A 97 18.55 25.91 -9.04
N MET A 98 17.64 25.13 -9.63
CA MET A 98 16.54 25.67 -10.43
C MET A 98 15.53 26.43 -9.57
N VAL A 99 15.10 25.86 -8.45
CA VAL A 99 14.13 26.50 -7.53
C VAL A 99 14.69 27.82 -6.97
N LYS A 100 15.99 27.90 -6.67
CA LYS A 100 16.66 29.14 -6.25
C LYS A 100 16.59 30.29 -7.26
N LYS A 101 16.41 29.97 -8.55
CA LYS A 101 16.30 30.97 -9.65
C LYS A 101 14.85 31.38 -9.93
N ILE A 102 13.89 30.83 -9.20
CA ILE A 102 12.46 31.07 -9.35
C ILE A 102 11.99 31.82 -8.09
N PRO A 103 11.00 32.73 -8.18
CA PRO A 103 10.52 33.50 -7.02
C PRO A 103 9.65 32.65 -6.07
N ILE A 104 10.24 31.58 -5.53
CA ILE A 104 9.68 30.70 -4.49
C ILE A 104 10.42 30.98 -3.19
N LYS A 105 9.69 31.20 -2.10
CA LYS A 105 10.30 31.40 -0.78
C LYS A 105 10.94 30.09 -0.29
N ILE A 106 12.22 30.12 0.05
CA ILE A 106 12.95 28.98 0.61
C ILE A 106 13.30 29.27 2.07
N ASN A 107 12.85 28.40 2.97
CA ASN A 107 13.14 28.45 4.39
C ASN A 107 14.21 27.40 4.74
N LEU A 108 15.39 27.84 5.17
CA LEU A 108 16.51 26.96 5.52
C LEU A 108 16.52 26.67 7.02
N LYS A 109 16.60 25.38 7.40
CA LYS A 109 16.65 24.92 8.80
C LYS A 109 15.68 25.68 9.72
N PRO A 110 14.39 25.80 9.33
CA PRO A 110 13.42 26.57 10.08
C PRO A 110 13.20 25.98 11.47
N ALA A 111 13.06 26.82 12.48
CA ALA A 111 12.60 26.36 13.79
C ALA A 111 11.13 25.89 13.70
N PRO A 112 10.69 24.90 14.50
CA PRO A 112 9.31 24.39 14.48
C PRO A 112 8.23 25.48 14.65
N SER A 113 8.49 26.51 15.46
CA SER A 113 7.58 27.65 15.64
C SER A 113 7.38 28.48 14.37
N ILE A 114 8.44 28.63 13.57
CA ILE A 114 8.38 29.31 12.27
C ILE A 114 7.61 28.45 11.28
N VAL A 115 7.89 27.14 11.25
CA VAL A 115 7.13 26.19 10.42
C VAL A 115 5.64 26.30 10.71
N LYS A 116 5.24 26.21 11.99
CA LYS A 116 3.84 26.30 12.42
C LYS A 116 3.16 27.60 11.95
N LYS A 117 3.86 28.74 12.08
CA LYS A 117 3.35 30.04 11.62
C LYS A 117 3.18 30.09 10.09
N GLU A 118 4.16 29.59 9.35
CA GLU A 118 4.20 29.70 7.88
C GLU A 118 3.26 28.70 7.18
N ILE A 119 2.97 27.54 7.78
CA ILE A 119 1.99 26.59 7.23
C ILE A 119 0.54 26.94 7.55
N ALA A 120 0.28 27.75 8.58
CA ALA A 120 -1.07 28.18 8.97
C ALA A 120 -1.91 28.75 7.81
N PRO A 121 -1.38 29.62 6.92
CA PRO A 121 -2.12 30.10 5.75
C PRO A 121 -2.18 29.09 4.59
N CYS A 122 -1.38 28.02 4.60
CA CYS A 122 -1.34 27.04 3.52
C CYS A 122 -2.63 26.21 3.46
N HIS A 123 -2.94 25.75 2.25
CA HIS A 123 -4.05 24.85 1.98
C HIS A 123 -3.60 23.39 2.03
N ILE A 124 -2.43 23.11 1.45
CA ILE A 124 -1.85 21.76 1.36
C ILE A 124 -0.38 21.79 1.78
N ILE A 125 0.02 20.73 2.46
CA ILE A 125 1.39 20.37 2.76
C ILE A 125 1.81 19.23 1.82
N VAL A 126 2.98 19.35 1.22
CA VAL A 126 3.64 18.27 0.47
C VAL A 126 4.80 17.76 1.30
N ASP A 127 4.70 16.51 1.74
CA ASP A 127 5.74 15.77 2.43
C ASP A 127 6.66 15.10 1.42
N ALA A 128 7.87 15.65 1.31
CA ALA A 128 8.99 15.15 0.52
C ALA A 128 10.26 15.06 1.39
N LEU A 129 10.09 14.84 2.70
CA LEU A 129 11.19 14.85 3.67
C LEU A 129 12.09 13.63 3.51
N LEU A 130 11.50 12.44 3.45
CA LEU A 130 12.19 11.15 3.37
C LEU A 130 11.39 10.22 2.46
N GLY A 131 12.08 9.46 1.60
CA GLY A 131 11.44 8.43 0.77
C GLY A 131 11.66 7.03 1.36
N ILE A 132 11.79 6.04 0.50
CA ILE A 132 11.97 4.62 0.85
C ILE A 132 13.23 4.25 1.63
N GLY A 133 14.18 5.18 1.82
CA GLY A 133 15.47 4.89 2.44
C GLY A 133 15.51 4.94 3.98
N VAL A 134 14.36 5.02 4.67
CA VAL A 134 14.34 5.14 6.14
C VAL A 134 14.51 3.77 6.80
N ASP A 135 15.61 3.59 7.51
CA ASP A 135 16.00 2.36 8.21
C ASP A 135 16.32 2.59 9.70
N ARG A 136 16.14 3.82 10.20
CA ARG A 136 16.44 4.24 11.57
C ARG A 136 15.38 5.18 12.11
N GLU A 137 15.23 5.20 13.44
CA GLU A 137 14.30 6.09 14.12
C GLU A 137 14.57 7.56 13.79
N ILE A 138 13.50 8.29 13.48
CA ILE A 138 13.52 9.70 13.20
C ILE A 138 13.48 10.49 14.51
N ALA A 139 14.48 11.35 14.68
CA ALA A 139 14.60 12.25 15.81
C ALA A 139 15.09 13.63 15.36
N GLY A 140 15.16 14.58 16.31
CA GLY A 140 15.65 15.93 16.09
C GLY A 140 14.80 16.71 15.08
N PRO A 141 15.40 17.61 14.28
CA PRO A 141 14.64 18.57 13.46
C PRO A 141 13.61 17.95 12.51
N LEU A 142 13.88 16.75 11.98
CA LEU A 142 12.90 16.04 11.14
C LEU A 142 11.70 15.58 11.96
N GLY A 143 11.94 14.99 13.13
CA GLY A 143 10.87 14.52 14.02
C GLY A 143 9.99 15.66 14.50
N ASP A 144 10.59 16.80 14.85
CA ASP A 144 9.86 17.99 15.33
C ASP A 144 8.98 18.59 14.21
N VAL A 145 9.47 18.62 12.97
CA VAL A 145 8.68 19.08 11.83
C VAL A 145 7.55 18.12 11.48
N ILE A 146 7.78 16.80 11.55
CA ILE A 146 6.73 15.80 11.34
C ILE A 146 5.58 16.00 12.35
N GLU A 147 5.89 16.27 13.61
CA GLU A 147 4.86 16.59 14.62
C GLU A 147 4.07 17.84 14.24
N VAL A 148 4.76 18.93 13.85
CA VAL A 148 4.10 20.16 13.42
C VAL A 148 3.20 19.92 12.20
N ILE A 149 3.61 19.09 11.24
CA ILE A 149 2.78 18.71 10.08
C ILE A 149 1.53 17.97 10.55
N ASN A 150 1.69 16.96 11.40
CA ASN A 150 0.59 16.13 11.91
C ASN A 150 -0.42 16.91 12.77
N GLU A 151 0.03 17.95 13.48
CA GLU A 151 -0.81 18.84 14.29
C GLU A 151 -1.45 19.99 13.50
N SER A 152 -1.09 20.16 12.22
CA SER A 152 -1.46 21.35 11.45
C SER A 152 -2.92 21.40 10.96
N GLU A 153 -3.64 20.27 11.07
CA GLU A 153 -4.98 20.05 10.50
C GLU A 153 -5.08 20.35 8.98
N LYS A 154 -3.94 20.46 8.30
CA LYS A 154 -3.88 20.67 6.85
C LYS A 154 -4.02 19.37 6.09
N LYS A 155 -4.38 19.49 4.81
CA LYS A 155 -4.29 18.37 3.88
C LYS A 155 -2.83 18.07 3.57
N VAL A 156 -2.45 16.81 3.68
CA VAL A 156 -1.07 16.36 3.49
C VAL A 156 -1.00 15.36 2.33
N LEU A 157 -0.16 15.69 1.34
CA LEU A 157 0.26 14.79 0.28
C LEU A 157 1.67 14.28 0.59
N SER A 158 1.86 12.97 0.72
CA SER A 158 3.22 12.40 0.76
C SER A 158 3.68 11.96 -0.62
N LEU A 159 4.95 12.25 -0.92
CA LEU A 159 5.63 11.75 -2.10
C LEU A 159 6.31 10.42 -1.78
N ASP A 160 6.08 9.45 -2.66
CA ASP A 160 6.59 8.08 -2.63
C ASP A 160 6.05 7.20 -1.49
N ILE A 161 6.28 7.62 -0.26
CA ILE A 161 5.82 6.97 0.98
C ILE A 161 5.82 8.04 2.09
N PRO A 162 4.88 8.02 3.05
CA PRO A 162 4.91 8.99 4.15
C PRO A 162 6.23 8.94 4.90
N SER A 163 6.86 10.11 5.06
CA SER A 163 8.15 10.22 5.71
C SER A 163 8.08 9.61 7.11
N GLY A 164 8.97 8.65 7.38
CA GLY A 164 8.99 7.90 8.64
C GLY A 164 8.34 6.52 8.61
N VAL A 165 7.78 6.11 7.48
CA VAL A 165 7.39 4.72 7.24
C VAL A 165 8.54 3.98 6.56
N ASN A 166 8.89 2.80 7.08
CA ASN A 166 9.85 1.93 6.43
C ASN A 166 9.23 1.23 5.21
N GLY A 167 9.91 1.31 4.07
CA GLY A 167 9.40 0.81 2.78
C GLY A 167 9.29 -0.71 2.67
N ASP A 168 10.01 -1.49 3.47
CA ASP A 168 10.04 -2.96 3.36
C ASP A 168 9.02 -3.65 4.27
N ASN A 169 8.64 -3.04 5.38
CA ASN A 169 7.80 -3.69 6.39
C ASN A 169 6.65 -2.82 6.93
N GLY A 170 6.58 -1.55 6.56
CA GLY A 170 5.53 -0.63 7.01
C GLY A 170 5.65 -0.18 8.47
N ALA A 171 6.75 -0.49 9.17
CA ALA A 171 6.96 -0.03 10.53
C ALA A 171 7.15 1.50 10.59
N ILE A 172 6.68 2.11 11.68
CA ILE A 172 6.92 3.54 11.96
C ILE A 172 8.30 3.68 12.60
N MET A 173 9.16 4.45 11.94
CA MET A 173 10.54 4.70 12.37
C MET A 173 10.57 5.88 13.35
N GLY A 174 10.02 5.69 14.55
CA GLY A 174 9.91 6.71 15.61
C GLY A 174 8.72 7.66 15.41
N LYS A 175 8.75 8.48 14.36
CA LYS A 175 7.67 9.41 13.99
C LYS A 175 7.40 9.30 12.49
N ALA A 176 6.13 9.35 12.08
CA ALA A 176 5.75 9.36 10.67
C ALA A 176 4.72 10.44 10.36
N VAL A 177 4.76 10.95 9.13
CA VAL A 177 3.75 11.86 8.59
C VAL A 177 2.44 11.11 8.40
N LYS A 178 1.33 11.74 8.80
CA LYS A 178 -0.05 11.29 8.51
C LYS A 178 -0.53 12.00 7.25
N ALA A 179 -0.49 11.30 6.13
CA ALA A 179 -0.95 11.80 4.84
C ALA A 179 -2.44 11.52 4.62
N ASP A 180 -3.13 12.44 3.94
CA ASP A 180 -4.47 12.20 3.41
C ASP A 180 -4.42 11.39 2.12
N PHE A 181 -3.34 11.55 1.36
CA PHE A 181 -3.08 10.80 0.14
C PHE A 181 -1.57 10.73 -0.13
N THR A 182 -1.15 9.68 -0.83
CA THR A 182 0.25 9.42 -1.17
C THR A 182 0.36 9.14 -2.67
N VAL A 183 1.35 9.73 -3.33
CA VAL A 183 1.70 9.39 -4.71
C VAL A 183 2.98 8.55 -4.70
N THR A 184 2.86 7.25 -4.95
CA THR A 184 3.99 6.33 -5.07
C THR A 184 4.51 6.27 -6.51
N PHE A 185 5.81 6.06 -6.65
CA PHE A 185 6.48 6.10 -7.95
C PHE A 185 7.02 4.72 -8.37
N GLY A 186 6.93 4.40 -9.67
CA GLY A 186 7.27 3.09 -10.23
C GLY A 186 6.23 2.04 -9.83
N LEU A 187 6.42 1.44 -8.65
CA LEU A 187 5.52 0.46 -8.04
C LEU A 187 5.27 0.81 -6.57
N PRO A 188 4.14 0.38 -5.98
CA PRO A 188 3.94 0.48 -4.54
C PRO A 188 5.01 -0.32 -3.80
N LYS A 189 5.51 0.22 -2.68
CA LYS A 189 6.38 -0.54 -1.78
C LYS A 189 5.55 -1.33 -0.78
N VAL A 190 6.14 -2.39 -0.23
CA VAL A 190 5.49 -3.21 0.80
C VAL A 190 4.98 -2.35 1.97
N GLY A 191 5.75 -1.37 2.41
CA GLY A 191 5.39 -0.45 3.49
C GLY A 191 4.22 0.50 3.19
N ASN A 192 3.85 0.68 1.92
CA ASN A 192 2.60 1.39 1.57
C ASN A 192 1.35 0.55 1.88
N LEU A 193 1.48 -0.79 1.91
CA LEU A 193 0.35 -1.72 1.98
C LEU A 193 0.25 -2.43 3.34
N LEU A 194 1.35 -2.55 4.08
CA LEU A 194 1.37 -3.17 5.41
C LEU A 194 1.14 -2.16 6.52
N TYR A 195 0.39 -2.58 7.55
CA TYR A 195 0.23 -1.83 8.79
C TYR A 195 1.51 -1.89 9.64
N PRO A 196 1.83 -0.81 10.40
CA PRO A 196 1.05 0.42 10.56
C PRO A 196 1.23 1.46 9.43
N GLY A 197 2.17 1.27 8.51
CA GLY A 197 2.51 2.21 7.44
C GLY A 197 1.34 2.57 6.51
N TYR A 198 0.51 1.58 6.16
CA TYR A 198 -0.72 1.77 5.40
C TYR A 198 -1.61 2.88 5.98
N ASN A 199 -1.76 2.94 7.31
CA ASN A 199 -2.57 3.95 7.98
C ASN A 199 -2.02 5.38 7.88
N GLN A 200 -0.75 5.53 7.54
CA GLN A 200 -0.12 6.84 7.36
C GLN A 200 -0.30 7.38 5.94
N GLY A 201 -0.63 6.53 4.97
CA GLY A 201 -0.58 6.88 3.54
C GLY A 201 -1.84 7.51 2.96
N GLY A 202 -2.98 7.35 3.64
CA GLY A 202 -4.28 7.77 3.10
C GLY A 202 -4.58 7.11 1.75
N GLU A 203 -5.16 7.85 0.81
CA GLU A 203 -5.43 7.35 -0.54
C GLU A 203 -4.13 7.20 -1.36
N LEU A 204 -3.81 5.98 -1.79
CA LEU A 204 -2.60 5.69 -2.56
C LEU A 204 -2.84 5.83 -4.07
N ARG A 205 -2.00 6.60 -4.75
CA ARG A 205 -1.97 6.75 -6.21
C ARG A 205 -0.62 6.29 -6.75
N VAL A 206 -0.60 5.47 -7.79
CA VAL A 206 0.63 4.96 -8.40
C VAL A 206 0.93 5.72 -9.69
N SER A 207 2.14 6.23 -9.83
CA SER A 207 2.68 6.79 -11.06
C SER A 207 3.85 5.94 -11.55
N PHE A 208 3.84 5.55 -12.82
CA PHE A 208 4.81 4.62 -13.39
C PHE A 208 6.13 5.26 -13.84
N LEU A 209 6.36 6.55 -13.57
CA LEU A 209 7.60 7.30 -13.92
C LEU A 209 8.04 7.25 -15.40
N SER A 210 7.14 6.83 -16.30
CA SER A 210 7.47 6.48 -17.70
C SER A 210 8.37 5.24 -17.86
N MET A 211 8.48 4.39 -16.83
CA MET A 211 9.09 3.07 -16.95
C MET A 211 8.21 2.15 -17.82
N PRO A 212 8.80 1.38 -18.74
CA PRO A 212 8.03 0.47 -19.57
C PRO A 212 7.47 -0.71 -18.75
N PRO A 213 6.32 -1.30 -19.16
CA PRO A 213 5.76 -2.48 -18.50
C PRO A 213 6.74 -3.64 -18.38
N SER A 214 7.68 -3.80 -19.33
CA SER A 214 8.70 -4.84 -19.28
C SER A 214 9.61 -4.79 -18.04
N LEU A 215 9.79 -3.61 -17.44
CA LEU A 215 10.49 -3.47 -16.15
C LEU A 215 9.54 -3.70 -14.96
N LEU A 216 8.32 -3.16 -15.05
CA LEU A 216 7.38 -3.14 -13.93
C LEU A 216 6.66 -4.48 -13.72
N GLU A 217 6.59 -5.31 -14.75
CA GLU A 217 5.97 -6.64 -14.75
C GLU A 217 7.01 -7.77 -14.76
N ASP A 218 8.25 -7.47 -14.36
CA ASP A 218 9.33 -8.45 -14.29
C ASP A 218 8.89 -9.69 -13.46
N PRO A 219 8.93 -10.90 -14.03
CA PRO A 219 8.51 -12.12 -13.35
C PRO A 219 9.29 -12.45 -12.07
N SER A 220 10.49 -11.87 -11.89
CA SER A 220 11.27 -12.01 -10.67
C SER A 220 10.68 -11.22 -9.48
N LEU A 221 9.76 -10.29 -9.74
CA LEU A 221 8.99 -9.60 -8.70
C LEU A 221 7.84 -10.51 -8.22
N LEU A 222 8.06 -11.12 -7.06
CA LEU A 222 7.20 -12.17 -6.51
C LEU A 222 5.99 -11.64 -5.72
N ILE A 223 5.99 -10.36 -5.33
CA ILE A 223 4.90 -9.77 -4.55
C ILE A 223 4.00 -8.97 -5.49
N GLU A 224 2.69 -9.19 -5.39
CA GLU A 224 1.70 -8.44 -6.15
C GLU A 224 0.38 -8.32 -5.39
N VAL A 225 -0.38 -7.28 -5.70
CA VAL A 225 -1.78 -7.21 -5.26
C VAL A 225 -2.64 -8.09 -6.17
N ASN A 226 -3.57 -8.80 -5.55
CA ASN A 226 -4.59 -9.55 -6.29
C ASN A 226 -5.40 -8.57 -7.13
N ASP A 227 -5.55 -8.87 -8.42
CA ASP A 227 -6.56 -8.22 -9.24
C ASP A 227 -7.96 -8.73 -8.88
N TYR A 228 -8.97 -8.11 -9.47
CA TYR A 228 -10.34 -8.55 -9.36
C TYR A 228 -10.46 -10.05 -9.72
N VAL A 229 -10.98 -10.86 -8.79
CA VAL A 229 -11.24 -12.28 -9.03
C VAL A 229 -12.39 -12.39 -10.02
N LYS A 230 -12.07 -12.71 -11.28
CA LYS A 230 -13.08 -13.00 -12.29
C LYS A 230 -13.84 -14.27 -11.90
N LEU A 231 -15.14 -14.13 -11.63
CA LEU A 231 -16.00 -15.27 -11.32
C LEU A 231 -16.11 -16.21 -12.54
N PRO A 232 -16.11 -17.54 -12.34
CA PRO A 232 -16.24 -18.51 -13.42
C PRO A 232 -17.62 -18.40 -14.09
N PRO A 233 -17.72 -18.65 -15.42
CA PRO A 233 -19.01 -18.65 -16.11
C PRO A 233 -19.92 -19.77 -15.60
N ARG A 234 -21.24 -19.56 -15.68
CA ARG A 234 -22.24 -20.57 -15.32
C ARG A 234 -23.12 -20.91 -16.53
N PRO A 235 -22.84 -22.02 -17.22
CA PRO A 235 -23.67 -22.48 -18.33
C PRO A 235 -25.12 -22.74 -17.89
N ALA A 236 -26.08 -22.46 -18.76
CA ALA A 236 -27.51 -22.63 -18.45
C ALA A 236 -27.91 -24.11 -18.31
N ASP A 237 -27.18 -25.00 -18.96
CA ASP A 237 -27.32 -26.46 -18.92
C ASP A 237 -26.46 -27.11 -17.82
N ALA A 238 -25.86 -26.32 -16.93
CA ALA A 238 -24.96 -26.85 -15.91
C ALA A 238 -25.69 -27.57 -14.76
N HIS A 239 -25.07 -28.62 -14.25
CA HIS A 239 -25.55 -29.35 -13.07
C HIS A 239 -24.58 -29.25 -11.90
N LYS A 240 -25.04 -29.59 -10.68
CA LYS A 240 -24.23 -29.54 -9.43
C LYS A 240 -22.84 -30.17 -9.53
N GLY A 241 -22.66 -31.28 -10.26
CA GLY A 241 -21.35 -31.89 -10.47
C GLY A 241 -20.32 -31.07 -11.26
N MET A 242 -20.74 -30.05 -12.03
CA MET A 242 -19.84 -29.21 -12.84
C MET A 242 -19.16 -28.09 -12.04
N PHE A 243 -19.63 -27.83 -10.83
CA PHE A 243 -19.16 -26.71 -10.00
C PHE A 243 -18.33 -27.19 -8.80
N GLY A 244 -17.72 -28.35 -8.95
CA GLY A 244 -16.84 -28.94 -7.95
C GLY A 244 -17.58 -29.54 -6.75
N LYS A 245 -16.86 -30.40 -6.05
CA LYS A 245 -17.22 -31.07 -4.81
C LYS A 245 -16.08 -30.84 -3.84
N ALA A 246 -16.38 -30.29 -2.67
CA ALA A 246 -15.37 -30.04 -1.65
C ALA A 246 -15.68 -30.84 -0.39
N LEU A 247 -14.66 -31.45 0.22
CA LEU A 247 -14.72 -32.05 1.54
C LEU A 247 -14.14 -31.09 2.58
N PHE A 248 -14.96 -30.71 3.55
CA PHE A 248 -14.58 -29.94 4.73
C PHE A 248 -14.40 -30.90 5.90
N ILE A 249 -13.21 -30.91 6.50
CA ILE A 249 -12.93 -31.68 7.73
C ILE A 249 -12.75 -30.65 8.85
N ALA A 250 -13.79 -30.45 9.64
CA ALA A 250 -13.83 -29.34 10.59
C ALA A 250 -14.78 -29.62 11.76
N GLY A 251 -14.55 -28.87 12.84
CA GLY A 251 -15.40 -28.88 14.02
C GLY A 251 -14.86 -29.73 15.18
N SER A 252 -15.29 -29.34 16.37
CA SER A 252 -15.13 -30.06 17.63
C SER A 252 -16.31 -29.72 18.55
N SER A 253 -16.37 -30.37 19.71
CA SER A 253 -17.31 -30.08 20.81
C SER A 253 -17.51 -28.60 21.13
N PHE A 254 -16.50 -27.74 20.89
CA PHE A 254 -16.58 -26.31 21.20
C PHE A 254 -16.61 -25.41 19.94
N TYR A 255 -16.41 -25.97 18.75
CA TYR A 255 -16.23 -25.20 17.50
C TYR A 255 -17.28 -25.56 16.44
N TYR A 256 -18.53 -25.14 16.67
CA TYR A 256 -19.66 -25.33 15.74
C TYR A 256 -19.64 -24.38 14.53
N GLY A 257 -19.04 -23.19 14.68
CA GLY A 257 -19.04 -22.16 13.64
C GLY A 257 -18.11 -22.50 12.46
N ALA A 258 -16.90 -22.98 12.74
CA ALA A 258 -15.92 -23.34 11.72
C ALA A 258 -16.47 -24.33 10.67
N PRO A 259 -17.06 -25.48 11.03
CA PRO A 259 -17.62 -26.41 10.05
C PRO A 259 -18.78 -25.82 9.26
N PHE A 260 -19.63 -25.00 9.87
CA PHE A 260 -20.72 -24.30 9.17
C PHE A 260 -20.19 -23.28 8.16
N PHE A 261 -19.38 -22.32 8.60
CA PHE A 261 -18.95 -21.21 7.75
C PHE A 261 -18.09 -21.67 6.59
N SER A 262 -17.21 -22.66 6.79
CA SER A 262 -16.36 -23.18 5.71
C SER A 262 -17.19 -23.88 4.61
N SER A 263 -18.02 -24.85 5.00
CA SER A 263 -18.84 -25.62 4.06
C SER A 263 -19.92 -24.77 3.37
N TYR A 264 -20.59 -23.89 4.12
CA TYR A 264 -21.65 -23.07 3.57
C TYR A 264 -21.11 -21.96 2.67
N SER A 265 -19.95 -21.36 2.99
CA SER A 265 -19.34 -20.33 2.13
C SER A 265 -19.00 -20.86 0.74
N PHE A 266 -18.60 -22.13 0.63
CA PHE A 266 -18.37 -22.77 -0.67
C PHE A 266 -19.64 -22.87 -1.51
N LEU A 267 -20.77 -23.30 -0.91
CA LEU A 267 -22.06 -23.32 -1.59
C LEU A 267 -22.49 -21.91 -2.01
N ARG A 268 -22.30 -20.92 -1.13
CA ARG A 268 -22.61 -19.50 -1.41
C ARG A 268 -21.73 -18.89 -2.49
N ALA A 269 -20.48 -19.32 -2.60
CA ALA A 269 -19.58 -18.97 -3.69
C ALA A 269 -19.94 -19.68 -5.01
N GLY A 270 -20.93 -20.57 -5.00
CA GLY A 270 -21.46 -21.26 -6.17
C GLY A 270 -20.93 -22.67 -6.38
N GLY A 271 -20.26 -23.24 -5.38
CA GLY A 271 -19.79 -24.62 -5.39
C GLY A 271 -20.94 -25.64 -5.50
N GLY A 272 -20.66 -26.78 -6.11
CA GLY A 272 -21.65 -27.80 -6.44
C GLY A 272 -22.10 -28.64 -5.25
N TYR A 273 -21.14 -29.26 -4.55
CA TYR A 273 -21.39 -30.07 -3.35
C TYR A 273 -20.42 -29.72 -2.22
N ALA A 274 -20.95 -29.43 -1.04
CA ALA A 274 -20.18 -29.33 0.18
C ALA A 274 -20.41 -30.59 1.04
N TYR A 275 -19.39 -31.42 1.19
CA TYR A 275 -19.37 -32.52 2.15
C TYR A 275 -18.72 -32.05 3.44
N LEU A 276 -19.35 -32.26 4.58
CA LEU A 276 -18.82 -31.87 5.88
C LEU A 276 -18.60 -33.10 6.75
N ALA A 277 -17.33 -33.46 6.94
CA ALA A 277 -16.88 -34.38 7.96
C ALA A 277 -16.68 -33.63 9.28
N ALA A 278 -17.61 -33.84 10.22
CA ALA A 278 -17.62 -33.22 11.53
C ALA A 278 -17.93 -34.26 12.62
N PRO A 279 -17.57 -33.99 13.89
CA PRO A 279 -18.05 -34.77 15.04
C PRO A 279 -19.56 -34.99 14.96
N GLN A 280 -20.01 -36.22 15.18
CA GLN A 280 -21.43 -36.57 15.15
C GLN A 280 -22.30 -35.68 16.04
N SER A 281 -21.80 -35.29 17.21
CA SER A 281 -22.41 -34.41 18.20
C SER A 281 -22.62 -32.97 17.68
N VAL A 282 -21.82 -32.53 16.71
CA VAL A 282 -21.85 -31.17 16.15
C VAL A 282 -22.86 -31.07 14.99
N ILE A 283 -23.07 -32.16 14.25
CA ILE A 283 -23.86 -32.16 13.01
C ILE A 283 -25.28 -31.66 13.21
N GLY A 284 -25.97 -32.12 14.27
CA GLY A 284 -27.35 -31.71 14.53
C GLY A 284 -27.51 -30.20 14.69
N VAL A 285 -26.53 -29.55 15.32
CA VAL A 285 -26.53 -28.09 15.52
C VAL A 285 -26.24 -27.36 14.21
N VAL A 286 -25.28 -27.85 13.41
CA VAL A 286 -24.92 -27.23 12.13
C VAL A 286 -26.04 -27.39 11.09
N ALA A 287 -26.69 -28.56 11.06
CA ALA A 287 -27.77 -28.87 10.12
C ALA A 287 -28.98 -27.95 10.25
N GLN A 288 -29.22 -27.37 11.44
CA GLN A 288 -30.28 -26.38 11.64
C GLN A 288 -30.03 -25.08 10.85
N LYS A 289 -28.77 -24.76 10.53
CA LYS A 289 -28.39 -23.53 9.82
C LYS A 289 -27.92 -23.75 8.38
N GLY A 290 -27.50 -24.96 8.03
CA GLY A 290 -26.98 -25.31 6.70
C GLY A 290 -27.45 -26.67 6.25
N ALA A 291 -28.76 -26.81 6.02
CA ALA A 291 -29.40 -28.07 5.64
C ALA A 291 -28.98 -28.57 4.24
N GLU A 292 -28.42 -27.70 3.41
CA GLU A 292 -27.94 -27.98 2.05
C GLU A 292 -26.57 -28.69 2.04
N VAL A 293 -25.87 -28.73 3.18
CA VAL A 293 -24.58 -29.40 3.35
C VAL A 293 -24.78 -30.91 3.47
N VAL A 294 -23.90 -31.69 2.83
CA VAL A 294 -23.90 -33.15 2.96
C VAL A 294 -23.07 -33.56 4.17
N PHE A 295 -23.72 -34.00 5.24
CA PHE A 295 -23.05 -34.36 6.48
C PHE A 295 -22.47 -35.76 6.46
N LEU A 296 -21.21 -35.87 6.89
CA LEU A 296 -20.48 -37.12 7.08
C LEU A 296 -20.13 -37.25 8.57
N PRO A 297 -20.98 -37.88 9.39
CA PRO A 297 -20.69 -38.08 10.81
C PRO A 297 -19.38 -38.82 11.04
N GLN A 298 -18.50 -38.18 11.80
CA GLN A 298 -17.22 -38.74 12.21
C GLN A 298 -17.30 -39.21 13.66
N GLU A 299 -16.64 -40.33 13.94
CA GLU A 299 -16.49 -40.80 15.30
C GLU A 299 -15.64 -39.83 16.13
N GLU A 300 -15.93 -39.75 17.42
CA GLU A 300 -15.33 -38.74 18.30
C GLU A 300 -14.40 -39.35 19.34
N THR A 301 -13.45 -38.55 19.80
CA THR A 301 -12.70 -38.81 21.04
C THR A 301 -13.53 -38.39 22.25
N ALA A 302 -13.12 -38.77 23.46
CA ALA A 302 -13.79 -38.34 24.69
C ALA A 302 -13.80 -36.79 24.87
N ALA A 303 -12.88 -36.08 24.21
CA ALA A 303 -12.83 -34.62 24.19
C ALA A 303 -13.76 -33.99 23.14
N GLY A 304 -14.49 -34.79 22.34
CA GLY A 304 -15.37 -34.31 21.27
C GLY A 304 -14.64 -33.81 20.02
N ASN A 305 -13.44 -34.34 19.77
CA ASN A 305 -12.70 -34.11 18.52
C ASN A 305 -12.91 -35.27 17.56
N ILE A 306 -12.72 -35.03 16.26
CA ILE A 306 -12.70 -36.11 15.26
C ILE A 306 -11.62 -37.13 15.64
N ALA A 307 -11.98 -38.41 15.74
CA ALA A 307 -11.07 -39.48 16.11
C ALA A 307 -10.17 -39.92 14.93
N LEU A 308 -8.92 -40.30 15.22
CA LEU A 308 -7.96 -40.78 14.20
C LEU A 308 -8.44 -42.01 13.42
N ARG A 309 -9.30 -42.85 14.03
CA ARG A 309 -9.88 -44.02 13.37
C ARG A 309 -10.76 -43.69 12.16
N ASN A 310 -11.15 -42.43 11.98
CA ASN A 310 -11.87 -41.98 10.80
C ASN A 310 -10.98 -41.82 9.55
N ILE A 311 -9.64 -41.80 9.68
CA ILE A 311 -8.71 -41.53 8.57
C ILE A 311 -8.99 -42.40 7.33
N PRO A 312 -9.13 -43.73 7.43
CA PRO A 312 -9.37 -44.56 6.24
C PRO A 312 -10.64 -44.15 5.46
N ARG A 313 -11.73 -43.84 6.18
CA ARG A 313 -13.00 -43.40 5.58
C ARG A 313 -12.89 -42.02 4.95
N LEU A 314 -12.14 -41.10 5.58
CA LEU A 314 -11.88 -39.78 5.04
C LEU A 314 -11.05 -39.84 3.77
N LEU A 315 -10.03 -40.70 3.71
CA LEU A 315 -9.23 -40.95 2.51
C LEU A 315 -10.09 -41.47 1.35
N THR A 316 -10.97 -42.44 1.60
CA THR A 316 -11.93 -42.91 0.57
C THR A 316 -12.92 -41.84 0.12
N THR A 317 -13.23 -40.86 0.98
CA THR A 317 -14.09 -39.73 0.61
C THR A 317 -13.33 -38.71 -0.22
N LEU A 318 -12.05 -38.47 0.10
CA LEU A 318 -11.17 -37.58 -0.65
C LEU A 318 -11.02 -38.01 -2.11
N GLU A 319 -11.06 -39.31 -2.41
CA GLU A 319 -11.05 -39.83 -3.78
C GLU A 319 -12.28 -39.44 -4.64
N LYS A 320 -13.34 -38.90 -4.02
CA LYS A 320 -14.63 -38.60 -4.68
C LYS A 320 -14.93 -37.11 -4.80
N VAL A 321 -14.04 -36.26 -4.29
CA VAL A 321 -14.12 -34.80 -4.30
C VAL A 321 -12.97 -34.22 -5.13
N ASP A 322 -13.06 -32.93 -5.46
CA ASP A 322 -12.07 -32.21 -6.28
C ASP A 322 -10.96 -31.57 -5.43
#